data_AF-A0A016WLN2-F1
#
_entry.id   AF-A0A016WLN2-F1
#
_cell.length_a   1.000
_cell.length_b   1.000
_cell.length_c   1.000
_cell.angle_alpha   90.00
_cell.angle_beta   90.00
_cell.angle_gamma   90.00
#
_symmetry.space_group_name_H-M   'P 1'
#
loop_
_entity.id
_entity.type
_entity.pdbx_description
1 polymer ?
#
loop_
_entity_poly.entity_id
_entity_poly.type
_entity_poly.pdbx_seq_one_letter_code
_entity_poly.pdbx_strand_id
1 'polypeptide(L)'
;MNTILHIFVVSIVPLALCQHYEEVPYCKNGGKALEEDVISHTINAMNKNVRYSLQKGNQLNGPTTNGPKFLPKAKKLDDVKWSCDMEQEAMKLLGDKCLETAPATPPGKTGLFFK
;
A
#
# COMPACT_ATOMS: atom_id res chain seq x y z
N MET A 1 37.68 19.99 -54.32
CA MET A 1 36.92 20.39 -53.11
C MET A 1 36.14 19.16 -52.67
N ASN A 2 36.55 18.54 -51.58
CA ASN A 2 36.19 17.17 -51.20
C ASN A 2 34.96 17.21 -50.27
N THR A 3 33.82 16.69 -50.70
CA THR A 3 32.58 16.67 -49.90
C THR A 3 32.59 15.44 -49.00
N ILE A 4 32.78 15.65 -47.69
CA ILE A 4 32.70 14.59 -46.67
C ILE A 4 31.21 14.33 -46.38
N LEU A 5 30.75 13.13 -46.68
CA LEU A 5 29.41 12.64 -46.37
C LEU A 5 29.37 12.23 -44.89
N HIS A 6 28.72 13.01 -44.03
CA HIS A 6 28.48 12.63 -42.64
C HIS A 6 27.32 11.62 -42.57
N ILE A 7 27.65 10.38 -42.21
CA ILE A 7 26.67 9.34 -41.90
C ILE A 7 26.06 9.66 -40.53
N PHE A 8 24.79 10.07 -40.52
CA PHE A 8 23.99 10.08 -39.29
C PHE A 8 23.72 8.64 -38.89
N VAL A 9 24.39 8.16 -37.85
CA VAL A 9 23.99 6.93 -37.17
C VAL A 9 22.72 7.25 -36.38
N VAL A 10 21.57 6.99 -37.01
CA VAL A 10 20.29 6.98 -36.29
C VAL A 10 20.37 5.83 -35.30
N SER A 11 20.54 6.17 -34.02
CA SER A 11 20.47 5.20 -32.93
C SER A 11 19.01 4.73 -32.85
N ILE A 12 18.73 3.59 -33.50
CA ILE A 12 17.46 2.88 -33.36
C ILE A 12 17.52 2.23 -31.97
N VAL A 13 17.28 3.02 -30.93
CA VAL A 13 16.98 2.47 -29.61
C VAL A 13 15.76 1.57 -29.81
N PRO A 14 15.88 0.26 -29.55
CA PRO A 14 14.77 -0.64 -29.82
C PRO A 14 13.60 -0.22 -28.95
N LEU A 15 12.46 0.08 -29.57
CA LEU A 15 11.14 0.24 -28.94
C LEU A 15 10.67 -1.02 -28.18
N ALA A 16 11.53 -2.01 -27.96
CA ALA A 16 11.25 -3.27 -27.30
C ALA A 16 11.24 -3.19 -25.76
N LEU A 17 11.37 -2.00 -25.16
CA LEU A 17 11.34 -1.82 -23.70
C LEU A 17 10.05 -1.23 -23.14
N CYS A 18 9.04 -0.92 -23.97
CA CYS A 18 7.68 -0.79 -23.46
C CYS A 18 7.09 -2.19 -23.26
N GLN A 19 7.65 -2.96 -22.32
CA GLN A 19 6.88 -4.05 -21.71
C GLN A 19 5.73 -3.34 -20.99
N HIS A 20 4.54 -3.39 -21.58
CA HIS A 20 3.31 -3.07 -20.88
C HIS A 20 3.24 -4.07 -19.73
N TYR A 21 3.66 -3.66 -18.54
CA TYR A 21 3.52 -4.49 -17.36
C TYR A 21 2.02 -4.58 -17.13
N GLU A 22 1.47 -5.78 -17.29
CA GLU A 22 0.09 -5.99 -16.91
C GLU A 22 0.07 -5.90 -15.38
N GLU A 23 -0.62 -4.87 -14.89
CA GLU A 23 -0.87 -4.69 -13.46
C GLU A 23 -1.80 -5.80 -12.99
N VAL A 24 -1.22 -6.94 -12.60
CA VAL A 24 -1.98 -8.08 -12.12
C VAL A 24 -2.38 -7.84 -10.66
N PRO A 25 -3.69 -7.85 -10.33
CA PRO A 25 -4.13 -7.73 -8.95
C PRO A 25 -3.56 -8.86 -8.08
N TYR A 26 -3.19 -8.51 -6.85
CA TYR A 26 -2.66 -9.45 -5.86
C TYR A 26 -3.64 -10.61 -5.60
N CYS A 27 -4.92 -10.27 -5.44
CA CYS A 27 -6.00 -11.22 -5.24
C CYS A 27 -6.62 -11.65 -6.58
N LYS A 28 -6.22 -12.84 -7.05
CA LYS A 28 -6.68 -13.42 -8.33
C LYS A 28 -8.18 -13.73 -8.39
N ASN A 29 -8.86 -13.74 -7.25
CA ASN A 29 -10.29 -14.06 -7.14
C ASN A 29 -11.21 -12.85 -7.32
N GLY A 30 -10.72 -11.73 -7.88
CA GLY A 30 -11.52 -10.53 -8.15
C GLY A 30 -11.20 -9.34 -7.25
N GLY A 31 -9.99 -9.28 -6.69
CA GLY A 31 -9.45 -8.08 -6.08
C GLY A 31 -9.01 -7.05 -7.12
N LYS A 32 -8.70 -5.85 -6.65
CA LYS A 32 -8.18 -4.73 -7.47
C LYS A 32 -6.83 -4.22 -6.99
N ALA A 33 -6.42 -4.51 -5.75
CA ALA A 33 -5.16 -4.02 -5.21
C ALA A 33 -3.96 -4.71 -5.88
N LEU A 34 -2.93 -3.95 -6.22
CA LEU A 34 -1.69 -4.46 -6.79
C LEU A 34 -0.78 -5.03 -5.71
N GLU A 35 0.15 -5.91 -6.10
CA GLU A 35 1.07 -6.53 -5.14
C GLU A 35 1.90 -5.50 -4.36
N GLU A 36 2.36 -4.43 -5.02
CA GLU A 36 3.12 -3.37 -4.36
C GLU A 36 2.29 -2.67 -3.27
N ASP A 37 1.02 -2.35 -3.56
CA ASP A 37 0.12 -1.72 -2.60
C ASP A 37 -0.21 -2.62 -1.42
N VAL A 38 -0.42 -3.91 -1.69
CA VAL A 38 -0.68 -4.91 -0.66
C VAL A 38 0.55 -5.10 0.22
N ILE A 39 1.70 -5.41 -0.38
CA ILE A 39 2.89 -5.83 0.36
C ILE A 39 3.65 -4.64 0.93
N SER A 40 4.02 -3.68 0.09
CA SER A 40 4.87 -2.55 0.48
C SER A 40 4.08 -1.50 1.26
N HIS A 41 2.99 -1.01 0.67
CA HIS A 41 2.27 0.14 1.21
C HIS A 41 1.33 -0.21 2.37
N THR A 42 0.85 -1.46 2.45
CA THR A 42 -0.07 -1.87 3.51
C THR A 42 0.57 -2.82 4.51
N ILE A 43 0.88 -4.06 4.12
CA ILE A 43 1.29 -5.11 5.07
C ILE A 43 2.63 -4.79 5.73
N ASN A 44 3.65 -4.37 4.96
CA ASN A 44 4.94 -3.98 5.53
C ASN A 44 4.80 -2.72 6.38
N ALA A 45 4.06 -1.70 5.91
CA ALA A 45 3.82 -0.49 6.69
C ALA A 45 3.16 -0.79 8.05
N MET A 46 2.16 -1.66 8.07
CA MET A 46 1.50 -2.06 9.31
C MET A 46 2.40 -2.90 10.22
N ASN A 47 2.98 -3.99 9.71
CA ASN A 47 3.71 -4.95 10.53
C ASN A 47 5.08 -4.41 10.97
N LYS A 48 5.87 -3.88 10.03
CA LYS A 48 7.28 -3.49 10.28
C LYS A 48 7.41 -2.11 10.93
N ASN A 49 6.41 -1.24 10.76
CA ASN A 49 6.45 0.09 11.39
C ASN A 49 5.54 0.16 12.61
N VAL A 50 4.22 0.13 12.42
CA VAL A 50 3.27 0.47 13.48
C VAL A 50 3.17 -0.63 14.54
N ARG A 51 2.89 -1.88 14.13
CA ARG A 51 2.72 -3.00 15.06
C ARG A 51 4.03 -3.34 15.76
N TYR A 52 5.14 -3.31 15.04
CA TYR A 52 6.47 -3.48 15.63
C TYR A 52 6.77 -2.40 16.70
N SER A 53 6.46 -1.13 16.44
CA SER A 53 6.64 -0.06 17.42
C SER A 53 5.80 -0.27 18.69
N LEU A 54 4.53 -0.67 18.53
CA LEU A 54 3.63 -1.03 19.64
C LEU A 54 4.15 -2.23 20.45
N GLN A 55 4.66 -3.28 19.77
CA GLN A 55 5.26 -4.44 20.42
C GLN A 55 6.48 -4.09 21.28
N LYS A 56 7.21 -3.03 20.92
CA LYS A 56 8.38 -2.57 21.68
C LYS A 56 8.02 -1.55 22.77
N GLY A 57 6.81 -0.98 22.73
CA GLY A 57 6.42 0.12 23.61
C GLY A 57 7.06 1.46 23.18
N ASN A 58 7.36 1.61 21.89
CA ASN A 58 8.02 2.79 21.32
C ASN A 58 7.03 3.72 20.59
N GLN A 59 5.76 3.35 20.53
CA GLN A 59 4.73 4.15 19.88
C GLN A 59 4.35 5.34 20.76
N LEU A 60 4.44 6.55 20.24
CA LEU A 60 4.00 7.75 20.96
C LEU A 60 2.49 7.72 21.23
N ASN A 61 2.12 8.17 22.43
CA ASN A 61 0.75 8.28 22.91
C ASN A 61 0.31 9.75 22.92
N GLY A 62 0.05 10.29 21.74
CA GLY A 62 -0.43 11.66 21.56
C GLY A 62 0.68 12.72 21.52
N PRO A 63 0.31 14.01 21.67
CA PRO A 63 1.24 15.14 21.56
C PRO A 63 2.38 15.12 22.59
N THR A 64 3.55 15.64 22.19
CA THR A 64 4.77 15.69 23.02
C THR A 64 4.96 17.00 23.78
N THR A 65 3.94 17.88 23.80
CA THR A 65 4.00 19.21 24.43
C THR A 65 4.37 19.16 25.91
N ASN A 66 4.06 18.05 26.59
CA ASN A 66 4.40 17.80 28.00
C ASN A 66 5.43 16.67 28.16
N GLY A 67 6.30 16.48 27.16
CA GLY A 67 7.24 15.37 27.06
C GLY A 67 6.65 14.14 26.36
N PRO A 68 7.50 13.24 25.84
CA PRO A 68 7.05 12.05 25.15
C PRO A 68 6.41 11.06 26.14
N LYS A 69 5.18 10.64 25.84
CA LYS A 69 4.53 9.49 26.49
C LYS A 69 4.43 8.39 25.47
N PHE A 70 4.77 7.17 25.87
CA PHE A 70 4.70 5.99 25.01
C PHE A 70 3.55 5.07 25.43
N LEU A 71 2.94 4.41 24.45
CA LEU A 71 2.01 3.31 24.72
C LEU A 71 2.77 2.14 25.36
N PRO A 72 2.13 1.39 26.28
CA PRO A 72 2.75 0.26 26.92
C PRO A 72 3.11 -0.83 25.92
N LYS A 73 4.17 -1.58 26.23
CA LYS A 73 4.61 -2.73 25.44
C LYS A 73 3.49 -3.78 25.34
N ALA A 74 3.19 -4.24 24.13
CA ALA A 74 2.26 -5.35 23.96
C ALA A 74 2.86 -6.69 24.45
N LYS A 75 2.07 -7.51 25.16
CA LYS A 75 2.47 -8.86 25.56
C LYS A 75 2.58 -9.80 24.37
N LYS A 76 1.63 -9.71 23.44
CA LYS A 76 1.60 -10.42 22.16
C LYS A 76 0.78 -9.59 21.17
N LEU A 77 1.32 -9.38 19.97
CA LEU A 77 0.65 -8.66 18.89
C LEU A 77 1.10 -9.28 17.57
N ASP A 78 0.32 -10.19 17.01
CA ASP A 78 0.74 -10.97 15.83
C ASP A 78 0.76 -10.12 14.55
N ASP A 79 1.53 -10.52 13.55
CA ASP A 79 1.52 -9.85 12.25
C ASP A 79 0.18 -10.02 11.54
N VAL A 80 -0.27 -8.97 10.87
CA VAL A 80 -1.44 -9.03 9.98
C VAL A 80 -1.05 -9.55 8.60
N LYS A 81 -2.00 -10.17 7.92
CA LYS A 81 -1.85 -10.63 6.53
C LYS A 81 -2.99 -10.04 5.70
N TRP A 82 -2.73 -9.89 4.41
CA TRP A 82 -3.79 -9.51 3.47
C TRP A 82 -4.78 -10.65 3.34
N SER A 83 -6.08 -10.32 3.33
CA SER A 83 -7.16 -11.27 3.12
C SER A 83 -7.96 -10.83 1.91
N CYS A 84 -7.96 -11.65 0.86
CA CYS A 84 -8.71 -11.37 -0.36
C CYS A 84 -10.23 -11.29 -0.12
N ASP A 85 -10.75 -12.06 0.82
CA ASP A 85 -12.18 -11.99 1.18
C ASP A 85 -12.52 -10.64 1.83
N MET A 86 -11.64 -10.12 2.70
CA MET A 86 -11.81 -8.80 3.31
C MET A 86 -11.63 -7.67 2.29
N GLU A 87 -10.73 -7.82 1.30
CA GLU A 87 -10.62 -6.88 0.18
C GLU A 87 -11.94 -6.79 -0.60
N GLN A 88 -12.54 -7.94 -0.94
CA GLN A 88 -13.81 -7.97 -1.65
C GLN A 88 -14.98 -7.37 -0.84
N GLU A 89 -15.03 -7.65 0.47
CA GLU A 89 -16.00 -7.02 1.36
C GLU A 89 -15.81 -5.49 1.39
N ALA A 90 -14.56 -5.02 1.51
CA ALA A 90 -14.24 -3.60 1.51
C ALA A 90 -14.63 -2.93 0.17
N MET A 91 -14.32 -3.56 -0.96
CA MET A 91 -14.73 -3.09 -2.28
C MET A 91 -16.25 -2.99 -2.41
N LYS A 92 -17.01 -3.97 -1.90
CA LYS A 92 -18.48 -3.91 -1.90
C LYS A 92 -19.02 -2.75 -1.06
N LEU A 93 -18.38 -2.45 0.06
CA LEU A 93 -18.78 -1.35 0.95
C LEU A 93 -18.48 0.02 0.36
N LEU A 94 -17.33 0.16 -0.32
CA LEU A 94 -16.93 1.40 -0.99
C LEU A 94 -17.72 1.59 -2.31
N GLY A 95 -18.11 0.50 -2.96
CA GLY A 95 -18.65 0.51 -4.30
C GLY A 95 -17.64 1.11 -5.29
N ASP A 96 -18.12 1.92 -6.22
CA ASP A 96 -17.28 2.65 -7.19
C ASP A 96 -17.03 4.11 -6.78
N LYS A 97 -17.10 4.42 -5.48
CA LYS A 97 -17.03 5.80 -4.97
C LYS A 97 -15.83 6.01 -4.06
N CYS A 98 -15.12 7.11 -4.26
CA CYS A 98 -14.28 7.69 -3.22
C CYS A 98 -15.19 8.41 -2.23
N LEU A 99 -15.29 7.87 -1.02
CA LEU A 99 -16.19 8.42 0.00
C LEU A 99 -15.44 9.49 0.80
N GLU A 100 -16.02 10.69 0.90
CA GLU A 100 -15.57 11.77 1.80
C GLU A 100 -15.95 11.53 3.27
N THR A 101 -16.79 10.52 3.50
CA THR A 101 -17.31 10.14 4.81
C THR A 101 -17.10 8.65 5.03
N ALA A 102 -16.89 8.28 6.29
CA ALA A 102 -16.67 6.89 6.66
C ALA A 102 -17.88 6.03 6.28
N PRO A 103 -17.70 4.91 5.56
CA PRO A 103 -18.79 3.97 5.33
C PRO A 103 -19.24 3.32 6.64
N ALA A 104 -20.48 2.86 6.67
CA ALA A 104 -21.01 2.12 7.82
C ALA A 104 -20.19 0.84 8.06
N THR A 105 -19.72 0.66 9.29
CA THR A 105 -18.92 -0.52 9.66
C THR A 105 -19.82 -1.75 9.74
N PRO A 106 -19.47 -2.88 9.08
CA PRO A 106 -20.25 -4.09 9.19
C PRO A 106 -20.26 -4.67 10.62
N PRO A 107 -21.33 -5.38 11.03
CA PRO A 107 -21.38 -6.05 12.32
C PRO A 107 -20.20 -7.00 12.54
N GLY A 108 -19.57 -6.92 13.71
CA GLY A 108 -18.42 -7.77 14.08
C GLY A 108 -17.10 -7.43 13.40
N LYS A 109 -17.02 -6.30 12.68
CA LYS A 109 -15.79 -5.81 12.04
C LYS A 109 -15.35 -4.49 12.68
N THR A 110 -14.06 -4.19 12.58
CA THR A 110 -13.51 -2.89 13.00
C THR A 110 -13.58 -1.93 11.81
N GLY A 111 -14.19 -0.76 12.00
CA GLY A 111 -14.18 0.32 11.03
C GLY A 111 -12.90 1.13 11.14
N LEU A 112 -12.17 1.26 10.03
CA LEU A 112 -11.04 2.19 9.91
C LEU A 112 -11.30 3.08 8.70
N PHE A 113 -11.36 4.37 8.93
CA PHE A 113 -11.51 5.38 7.88
C PHE A 113 -10.51 6.49 8.16
N PHE A 114 -9.61 6.72 7.21
CA PHE A 114 -8.66 7.81 7.26
C PHE A 114 -9.21 8.93 6.39
N LYS A 115 -9.28 10.14 6.96
CA LYS A 115 -9.50 11.38 6.21
C LYS A 115 -8.15 11.95 5.79
#